data_AF-A0A6G7Y6R3-F1
#
_entry.id   AF-A0A6G7Y6R3-F1
#
_cell.length_a   1.000
_cell.length_b   1.000
_cell.length_c   1.000
_cell.angle_alpha   90.00
_cell.angle_beta   90.00
_cell.angle_gamma   90.00
#
_symmetry.space_group_name_H-M   'P 1'
#
loop_
_entity.id
_entity.type
_entity.pdbx_description
1 polymer ?
#
loop_
_entity_poly.entity_id
_entity_poly.type
_entity_poly.pdbx_seq_one_letter_code
_entity_poly.pdbx_strand_id
1 'polypeptide(L)'
;MRVAPGRRPSGCAAVVAVALVGALLAGCTAGTGPSPDAGPGAPTTGPTPSPHRAPTPGPATPTADAVGSPRGTAWKDWRPATPPVLAPISDEEADRRIHNYLESVAEGFNVSVASLPPRVRIVRLSEIADVLAQCSTDAGFPATVSSDGRARSDLPADRARALAELACAAQYPPDPRFLGDGPQPAVLAVVWEYLDTFLVPCLRAHGQEPSVQLPPRERFVRDPTWDGYPWSLPPLKQNLLEVQCPQSPPYEAVEE
;
A
#
# COMPACT_ATOMS: atom_id res chain seq x y z
N MET A 1 -42.31 -11.52 -29.10
CA MET A 1 -40.86 -11.32 -28.88
C MET A 1 -40.68 -10.40 -27.69
N ARG A 2 -40.29 -10.95 -26.53
CA ARG A 2 -39.98 -10.19 -25.30
C ARG A 2 -38.51 -10.41 -24.99
N VAL A 3 -37.72 -9.33 -25.02
CA VAL A 3 -36.29 -9.33 -24.68
C VAL A 3 -36.17 -9.21 -23.16
N ALA A 4 -35.47 -10.17 -22.55
CA ALA A 4 -35.13 -10.13 -21.13
C ALA A 4 -33.92 -9.20 -20.90
N PRO A 5 -33.87 -8.41 -19.82
CA PRO A 5 -32.68 -7.64 -19.48
C PRO A 5 -31.62 -8.54 -18.86
N GLY A 6 -30.43 -8.52 -19.46
CA GLY A 6 -29.25 -9.27 -19.01
C GLY A 6 -28.80 -8.83 -17.61
N ARG A 7 -28.55 -9.84 -16.76
CA ARG A 7 -27.83 -9.70 -15.49
C ARG A 7 -26.44 -9.12 -15.74
N ARG A 8 -26.12 -8.00 -15.08
CA ARG A 8 -24.73 -7.57 -14.90
C ARG A 8 -24.07 -8.50 -13.89
N PRO A 9 -22.88 -9.06 -14.14
CA PRO A 9 -22.08 -9.62 -13.08
C PRO A 9 -21.49 -8.46 -12.26
N SER A 10 -22.11 -8.17 -11.11
CA SER A 10 -21.44 -7.54 -9.98
C SER A 10 -20.42 -8.52 -9.43
N GLY A 11 -19.15 -8.21 -9.58
CA GLY A 11 -18.06 -9.01 -9.03
C GLY A 11 -16.81 -8.14 -8.97
N CYS A 12 -16.65 -7.44 -7.85
CA CYS A 12 -15.37 -6.86 -7.46
C CYS A 12 -14.41 -8.03 -7.19
N ALA A 13 -13.60 -8.39 -8.18
CA ALA A 13 -12.40 -9.17 -7.95
C ALA A 13 -11.31 -8.18 -7.52
N ALA A 14 -10.99 -8.13 -6.23
CA ALA A 14 -9.80 -7.46 -5.76
C ALA A 14 -8.60 -8.32 -6.14
N VAL A 15 -8.04 -8.06 -7.31
CA VAL A 15 -6.79 -8.68 -7.75
C VAL A 15 -5.70 -8.16 -6.81
N VAL A 16 -4.93 -9.04 -6.18
CA VAL A 16 -3.57 -8.70 -5.76
C VAL A 16 -2.77 -8.50 -7.04
N ALA A 17 -3.04 -7.38 -7.71
CA ALA A 17 -2.02 -6.76 -8.52
C ALA A 17 -0.95 -6.45 -7.50
N VAL A 18 0.24 -7.03 -7.68
CA VAL A 18 1.46 -6.53 -7.06
C VAL A 18 1.62 -5.12 -7.62
N ALA A 19 0.85 -4.19 -7.05
CA ALA A 19 0.87 -2.78 -7.32
C ALA A 19 2.05 -2.22 -6.53
N LEU A 20 3.25 -2.72 -6.83
CA LEU A 20 4.48 -2.15 -6.32
C LEU A 20 4.64 -0.70 -6.82
N VAL A 21 3.90 -0.31 -7.88
CA VAL A 21 3.86 1.09 -8.37
C VAL A 21 2.44 1.57 -8.74
N GLY A 22 1.54 0.68 -9.17
CA GLY A 22 0.22 1.07 -9.71
C GLY A 22 -0.78 1.67 -8.72
N ALA A 23 -0.51 1.61 -7.40
CA ALA A 23 -1.46 2.08 -6.38
C ALA A 23 -1.23 3.54 -5.93
N LEU A 24 -0.17 4.22 -6.40
CA LEU A 24 0.15 5.57 -5.94
C LEU A 24 -0.77 6.66 -6.52
N LEU A 25 -1.52 6.39 -7.60
CA LEU A 25 -2.37 7.38 -8.27
C LEU A 25 -3.83 6.94 -8.48
N ALA A 26 -4.20 5.74 -8.02
CA ALA A 26 -5.56 5.23 -8.12
C ALA A 26 -6.42 5.69 -6.92
N GLY A 27 -6.85 6.95 -6.95
CA GLY A 27 -7.66 7.55 -5.89
C GLY A 27 -8.79 8.44 -6.40
N CYS A 28 -9.59 7.98 -7.37
CA CYS A 28 -10.80 8.67 -7.80
C CYS A 28 -12.00 7.72 -7.91
N THR A 29 -12.73 7.52 -6.82
CA THR A 29 -14.17 7.23 -6.90
C THR A 29 -14.92 8.29 -6.10
N ALA A 30 -15.73 9.06 -6.82
CA ALA A 30 -16.56 10.11 -6.26
C ALA A 30 -17.66 9.51 -5.39
N GLY A 31 -17.62 9.79 -4.08
CA GLY A 31 -18.67 9.47 -3.11
C GLY A 31 -19.30 10.74 -2.57
N THR A 32 -20.54 11.00 -2.98
CA THR A 32 -21.39 12.13 -2.58
C THR A 32 -21.81 12.08 -1.11
N GLY A 33 -21.47 13.14 -0.35
CA GLY A 33 -22.14 13.78 0.80
C GLY A 33 -22.87 12.97 1.89
N PRO A 34 -22.76 13.42 3.16
CA PRO A 34 -23.96 14.03 3.75
C PRO A 34 -23.72 15.33 4.55
N SER A 35 -24.80 16.10 4.66
CA SER A 35 -24.99 17.37 5.39
C SER A 35 -24.78 17.28 6.92
N PRO A 36 -24.58 18.44 7.59
CA PRO A 36 -24.38 18.57 9.03
C PRO A 36 -25.72 18.77 9.77
N ASP A 37 -25.78 18.38 11.05
CA ASP A 37 -26.37 19.16 12.16
C ASP A 37 -26.58 18.30 13.43
N ALA A 38 -25.89 18.64 14.51
CA ALA A 38 -26.35 18.42 15.89
C ALA A 38 -25.59 19.38 16.83
N GLY A 39 -26.34 20.27 17.49
CA GLY A 39 -25.84 21.39 18.28
C GLY A 39 -25.34 21.06 19.70
N PRO A 40 -25.04 22.11 20.50
CA PRO A 40 -24.19 22.02 21.68
C PRO A 40 -24.97 21.76 22.98
N GLY A 41 -24.46 20.85 23.82
CA GLY A 41 -24.93 20.60 25.18
C GLY A 41 -23.93 21.13 26.22
N ALA A 42 -24.46 21.92 27.16
CA ALA A 42 -23.77 22.73 28.18
C ALA A 42 -23.14 21.89 29.34
N PRO A 43 -22.38 22.52 30.27
CA PRO A 43 -21.46 21.84 31.17
C PRO A 43 -22.08 21.45 32.51
N THR A 44 -21.62 20.35 33.09
CA THR A 44 -21.95 19.96 34.47
C THR A 44 -20.69 19.84 35.32
N THR A 45 -20.72 20.54 36.45
CA THR A 45 -19.71 20.69 37.49
C THR A 45 -19.47 19.40 38.31
N GLY A 46 -18.25 19.28 38.86
CA GLY A 46 -17.67 18.11 39.54
C GLY A 46 -18.32 17.66 40.86
N PRO A 47 -17.68 16.68 41.54
CA PRO A 47 -16.75 17.05 42.62
C PRO A 47 -15.45 16.22 42.71
N THR A 48 -14.47 16.80 43.41
CA THR A 48 -13.09 16.36 43.70
C THR A 48 -13.01 15.31 44.85
N PRO A 49 -11.83 14.75 45.24
CA PRO A 49 -11.56 13.31 45.21
C PRO A 49 -11.36 12.68 46.60
N SER A 50 -11.34 11.34 46.68
CA SER A 50 -10.86 10.60 47.85
C SER A 50 -9.64 9.75 47.49
N PRO A 51 -8.67 9.56 48.42
CA PRO A 51 -7.35 9.03 48.11
C PRO A 51 -7.33 7.51 48.21
N HIS A 52 -7.17 6.85 47.07
CA HIS A 52 -6.93 5.41 47.05
C HIS A 52 -5.60 5.08 46.34
N ARG A 53 -4.67 4.62 47.19
CA ARG A 53 -3.74 3.49 46.98
C ARG A 53 -2.83 3.57 45.75
N ALA A 54 -1.53 3.71 46.03
CA ALA A 54 -0.48 3.46 45.06
C ALA A 54 -0.65 2.06 44.42
N PRO A 55 -0.67 1.96 43.08
CA PRO A 55 -0.69 0.68 42.41
C PRO A 55 0.68 0.00 42.52
N THR A 56 0.67 -1.23 43.01
CA THR A 56 1.75 -2.21 42.90
C THR A 56 2.22 -2.31 41.44
N PRO A 57 3.53 -2.46 41.14
CA PRO A 57 3.97 -2.73 39.78
C PRO A 57 3.37 -4.07 39.33
N GLY A 58 2.37 -4.00 38.46
CA GLY A 58 1.84 -5.16 37.75
C GLY A 58 2.91 -5.74 36.82
N PRO A 59 2.81 -7.03 36.47
CA PRO A 59 3.70 -7.63 35.49
C PRO A 59 3.69 -6.79 34.21
N ALA A 60 4.89 -6.52 33.67
CA ALA A 60 5.07 -5.71 32.47
C ALA A 60 4.13 -6.20 31.36
N THR A 61 3.27 -5.30 30.89
CA THR A 61 2.49 -5.52 29.68
C THR A 61 3.47 -5.82 28.55
N PRO A 62 3.38 -6.97 27.86
CA PRO A 62 4.19 -7.21 26.68
C PRO A 62 3.88 -6.12 25.66
N THR A 63 4.93 -5.44 25.18
CA THR A 63 4.85 -4.48 24.09
C THR A 63 4.18 -5.15 22.89
N ALA A 64 3.35 -4.40 22.16
CA ALA A 64 2.60 -4.88 20.99
C ALA A 64 3.48 -5.48 19.88
N ASP A 65 4.81 -5.31 19.97
CA ASP A 65 5.80 -5.87 19.06
C ASP A 65 6.04 -7.38 19.25
N ALA A 66 5.63 -7.97 20.39
CA ALA A 66 5.93 -9.37 20.71
C ALA A 66 4.83 -10.38 20.29
N VAL A 67 3.66 -9.91 19.89
CA VAL A 67 2.51 -10.77 19.57
C VAL A 67 2.13 -10.57 18.11
N GLY A 68 2.74 -11.35 17.21
CA GLY A 68 2.22 -11.40 15.84
C GLY A 68 3.18 -11.75 14.72
N SER A 69 4.27 -12.49 14.95
CA SER A 69 5.02 -13.02 13.81
C SER A 69 5.51 -14.44 14.04
N PRO A 70 5.44 -15.31 13.02
CA PRO A 70 6.02 -16.63 13.11
C PRO A 70 7.52 -16.46 13.37
N ARG A 71 7.98 -16.86 14.56
CA ARG A 71 9.39 -16.77 15.04
C ARG A 71 9.84 -15.43 15.62
N GLY A 72 8.95 -14.46 15.86
CA GLY A 72 9.33 -13.18 16.50
C GLY A 72 10.11 -12.21 15.61
N THR A 73 10.16 -12.45 14.30
CA THR A 73 10.71 -11.51 13.31
C THR A 73 9.70 -10.40 13.08
N ALA A 74 10.05 -9.13 13.32
CA ALA A 74 9.17 -8.03 12.93
C ALA A 74 9.06 -7.96 11.39
N TRP A 75 7.92 -7.51 10.87
CA TRP A 75 7.70 -7.38 9.41
C TRP A 75 8.86 -6.66 8.70
N LYS A 76 9.31 -5.52 9.25
CA LYS A 76 10.41 -4.71 8.69
C LYS A 76 11.75 -5.45 8.62
N ASP A 77 11.93 -6.44 9.49
CA ASP A 77 13.15 -7.25 9.58
C ASP A 77 13.05 -8.55 8.77
N TRP A 78 11.88 -8.85 8.19
CA TRP A 78 11.73 -10.02 7.31
C TRP A 78 12.59 -9.87 6.07
N ARG A 79 13.30 -10.95 5.72
CA ARG A 79 14.11 -11.06 4.51
C ARG A 79 13.88 -12.43 3.88
N PRO A 80 13.93 -12.54 2.53
CA PRO A 80 13.86 -13.83 1.87
C PRO A 80 15.11 -14.64 2.19
N ALA A 81 14.99 -15.96 2.17
CA ALA A 81 16.11 -16.87 2.31
C ALA A 81 17.12 -16.72 1.15
N THR A 82 16.64 -16.29 -0.02
CA THR A 82 17.47 -15.95 -1.17
C THR A 82 17.05 -14.59 -1.70
N PRO A 83 17.92 -13.56 -1.62
CA PRO A 83 17.66 -12.26 -2.23
C PRO A 83 17.29 -12.42 -3.71
N PRO A 84 16.36 -11.62 -4.23
CA PRO A 84 16.09 -11.63 -5.67
C PRO A 84 17.36 -11.22 -6.41
N VAL A 85 17.47 -11.65 -7.67
CA VAL A 85 18.49 -11.13 -8.58
C VAL A 85 17.73 -10.50 -9.72
N LEU A 86 17.67 -9.18 -9.70
CA LEU A 86 16.97 -8.42 -10.73
C LEU A 86 17.80 -8.41 -12.00
N ALA A 87 17.16 -8.73 -13.13
CA ALA A 87 17.81 -8.64 -14.42
C ALA A 87 18.23 -7.17 -14.67
N PRO A 88 19.48 -6.91 -15.06
CA PRO A 88 19.88 -5.57 -15.45
C PRO A 88 19.10 -5.15 -16.70
N ILE A 89 18.81 -3.86 -16.79
CA ILE A 89 18.17 -3.24 -17.95
C ILE A 89 19.10 -2.18 -18.52
N SER A 90 19.05 -1.96 -19.84
CA SER A 90 19.81 -0.89 -20.47
C SER A 90 19.22 0.49 -20.13
N ASP A 91 20.02 1.55 -20.30
CA ASP A 91 19.55 2.92 -20.12
C ASP A 91 18.37 3.26 -21.06
N GLU A 92 18.44 2.79 -22.31
CA GLU A 92 17.35 2.95 -23.28
C GLU A 92 16.06 2.24 -22.83
N GLU A 93 16.17 1.04 -22.28
CA GLU A 93 15.04 0.30 -21.72
C GLU A 93 14.47 1.02 -20.51
N ALA A 94 15.34 1.51 -19.62
CA ALA A 94 14.97 2.27 -18.44
C ALA A 94 14.18 3.54 -18.80
N ASP A 95 14.69 4.32 -19.75
CA ASP A 95 14.03 5.53 -20.23
C ASP A 95 12.68 5.21 -20.90
N ARG A 96 12.61 4.15 -21.71
CA ARG A 96 11.35 3.70 -22.32
C ARG A 96 10.31 3.33 -21.27
N ARG A 97 10.69 2.57 -20.24
CA ARG A 97 9.77 2.17 -19.17
C ARG A 97 9.26 3.34 -18.35
N ILE A 98 10.15 4.29 -18.03
CA ILE A 98 9.77 5.52 -17.34
C ILE A 98 8.82 6.34 -18.22
N HIS A 99 9.11 6.48 -19.51
CA HIS A 99 8.26 7.20 -20.45
C HIS A 99 6.85 6.59 -20.52
N ASN A 100 6.75 5.28 -20.74
CA ASN A 100 5.46 4.58 -20.81
C ASN A 100 4.67 4.70 -19.49
N TYR A 101 5.37 4.63 -18.35
CA TYR A 101 4.76 4.88 -17.04
C TYR A 101 4.16 6.29 -16.98
N LEU A 102 4.93 7.33 -17.30
CA LEU A 102 4.45 8.71 -17.30
C LEU A 102 3.34 8.96 -18.30
N GLU A 103 3.38 8.35 -19.49
CA GLU A 103 2.28 8.43 -20.46
C GLU A 103 0.99 7.86 -19.89
N SER A 104 1.04 6.66 -19.31
CA SER A 104 -0.13 6.00 -18.71
C SER A 104 -0.77 6.84 -17.60
N VAL A 105 0.05 7.52 -16.80
CA VAL A 105 -0.42 8.40 -15.74
C VAL A 105 -0.96 9.72 -16.31
N ALA A 106 -0.26 10.33 -17.26
CA ALA A 106 -0.60 11.62 -17.82
C ALA A 106 -1.87 11.57 -18.69
N GLU A 107 -2.16 10.42 -19.32
CA GLU A 107 -3.40 10.18 -20.07
C GLU A 107 -4.64 10.43 -19.19
N GLY A 108 -4.61 9.98 -17.93
CA GLY A 108 -5.69 10.20 -16.97
C GLY A 108 -6.00 11.69 -16.67
N PHE A 109 -5.06 12.59 -16.96
CA PHE A 109 -5.17 14.03 -16.68
C PHE A 109 -5.23 14.90 -17.94
N ASN A 110 -5.16 14.29 -19.13
CA ASN A 110 -5.05 15.00 -20.41
C ASN A 110 -3.86 15.97 -20.42
N VAL A 111 -2.70 15.49 -19.98
CA VAL A 111 -1.42 16.22 -19.92
C VAL A 111 -0.44 15.56 -20.88
N SER A 112 0.35 16.37 -21.59
CA SER A 112 1.44 15.82 -22.40
C SER A 112 2.66 15.57 -21.52
N VAL A 113 3.29 14.40 -21.64
CA VAL A 113 4.56 14.09 -20.95
C VAL A 113 5.64 15.13 -21.28
N ALA A 114 5.63 15.72 -22.49
CA ALA A 114 6.58 16.77 -22.87
C ALA A 114 6.43 18.08 -22.07
N SER A 115 5.31 18.28 -21.38
CA SER A 115 5.07 19.43 -20.51
C SER A 115 5.49 19.19 -19.05
N LEU A 116 5.91 17.96 -18.73
CA LEU A 116 6.34 17.60 -17.39
C LEU A 116 7.78 18.09 -17.12
N PRO A 117 8.12 18.38 -15.85
CA PRO A 117 9.50 18.71 -15.49
C PRO A 117 10.45 17.56 -15.84
N PRO A 118 11.74 17.86 -16.10
CA PRO A 118 12.74 16.84 -16.35
C PRO A 118 12.96 15.96 -15.10
N ARG A 119 13.35 14.71 -15.33
CA ARG A 119 13.75 13.78 -14.28
C ARG A 119 14.95 14.33 -13.51
N VAL A 120 14.83 14.37 -12.19
CA VAL A 120 15.93 14.73 -11.27
C VAL A 120 16.78 13.50 -10.99
N ARG A 121 16.14 12.40 -10.58
CA ARG A 121 16.80 11.11 -10.32
C ARG A 121 15.80 9.97 -10.33
N ILE A 122 16.29 8.75 -10.52
CA ILE A 122 15.53 7.53 -10.24
C ILE A 122 15.53 7.30 -8.72
N VAL A 123 14.43 6.78 -8.20
CA VAL A 123 14.26 6.50 -6.76
C VAL A 123 13.95 5.03 -6.51
N ARG A 124 14.45 4.51 -5.39
CA ARG A 124 14.13 3.16 -4.90
C ARG A 124 12.65 3.08 -4.48
N LEU A 125 12.04 1.91 -4.57
CA LEU A 125 10.70 1.67 -4.03
C LEU A 125 10.65 1.89 -2.51
N SER A 126 11.73 1.59 -1.77
CA SER A 126 11.81 1.85 -0.33
C SER A 126 11.74 3.34 0.03
N GLU A 127 12.11 4.25 -0.88
CA GLU A 127 12.10 5.70 -0.65
C GLU A 127 10.97 6.45 -1.40
N ILE A 128 10.30 5.80 -2.36
CA ILE A 128 9.36 6.47 -3.29
C ILE A 128 8.28 7.24 -2.54
N ALA A 129 7.72 6.67 -1.47
CA ALA A 129 6.64 7.30 -0.73
C ALA A 129 7.09 8.57 -0.01
N ASP A 130 8.25 8.54 0.66
CA ASP A 130 8.82 9.70 1.35
C ASP A 130 9.19 10.81 0.35
N VAL A 131 9.82 10.43 -0.76
CA VAL A 131 10.23 11.40 -1.80
C VAL A 131 9.02 12.06 -2.45
N LEU A 132 7.98 11.29 -2.80
CA LEU A 132 6.77 11.84 -3.40
C LEU A 132 5.97 12.67 -2.38
N ALA A 133 5.87 12.26 -1.12
CA ALA A 133 5.20 13.04 -0.08
C ALA A 133 5.90 14.39 0.16
N GLN A 134 7.24 14.40 0.20
CA GLN A 134 8.01 15.62 0.31
C GLN A 134 7.81 16.53 -0.90
N CYS A 135 7.91 15.98 -2.12
CA CYS A 135 7.71 16.75 -3.36
C CYS A 135 6.31 17.38 -3.43
N SER A 136 5.26 16.63 -3.08
CA SER A 136 3.90 17.16 -3.02
C SER A 136 3.77 18.28 -1.98
N THR A 137 4.38 18.11 -0.81
CA THR A 137 4.40 19.12 0.26
C THR A 137 5.09 20.40 -0.21
N ASP A 138 6.24 20.28 -0.88
CA ASP A 138 6.97 21.41 -1.45
C ASP A 138 6.18 22.12 -2.55
N ALA A 139 5.33 21.38 -3.28
CA ALA A 139 4.39 21.92 -4.27
C ALA A 139 3.14 22.58 -3.66
N GLY A 140 3.04 22.64 -2.31
CA GLY A 140 1.92 23.26 -1.60
C GLY A 140 0.76 22.31 -1.28
N PHE A 141 0.96 21.00 -1.46
CA PHE A 141 -0.02 19.95 -1.16
C PHE A 141 0.51 19.04 -0.05
N PRO A 142 0.25 19.35 1.24
CA PRO A 142 0.73 18.56 2.36
C PRO A 142 0.39 17.07 2.19
N ALA A 143 1.41 16.24 2.29
CA ALA A 143 1.31 14.79 2.21
C ALA A 143 2.15 14.13 3.31
N THR A 144 1.70 12.98 3.79
CA THR A 144 2.36 12.17 4.82
C THR A 144 2.46 10.73 4.35
N VAL A 145 3.41 9.96 4.88
CA VAL A 145 3.49 8.52 4.61
C VAL A 145 2.72 7.77 5.67
N SER A 146 1.74 6.97 5.24
CA SER A 146 0.96 6.12 6.14
C SER A 146 1.74 4.87 6.55
N SER A 147 1.25 4.18 7.58
CA SER A 147 1.88 2.96 8.11
C SER A 147 1.98 1.81 7.11
N ASP A 148 1.20 1.84 6.03
CA ASP A 148 1.26 0.92 4.89
C ASP A 148 2.31 1.32 3.83
N GLY A 149 3.14 2.34 4.12
CA GLY A 149 4.20 2.80 3.22
C GLY A 149 3.72 3.63 2.04
N ARG A 150 2.47 4.12 2.03
CA ARG A 150 1.92 4.95 0.95
C ARG A 150 1.95 6.43 1.29
N ALA A 151 2.23 7.28 0.30
CA ALA A 151 1.99 8.71 0.45
C ALA A 151 0.47 8.99 0.45
N ARG A 152 0.00 9.81 1.39
CA ARG A 152 -1.40 10.23 1.55
C ARG A 152 -1.49 11.74 1.77
N SER A 153 -2.53 12.35 1.23
CA SER A 153 -2.90 13.73 1.50
C SER A 153 -4.33 13.76 2.04
N ASP A 154 -4.57 14.57 3.07
CA ASP A 154 -5.91 14.83 3.61
C ASP A 154 -6.69 15.83 2.75
N LEU A 155 -6.04 16.46 1.77
CA LEU A 155 -6.69 17.35 0.83
C LEU A 155 -7.45 16.56 -0.25
N PRO A 156 -8.64 17.04 -0.68
CA PRO A 156 -9.36 16.45 -1.80
C PRO A 156 -8.47 16.35 -3.04
N ALA A 157 -8.62 15.27 -3.79
CA ALA A 157 -7.99 15.12 -5.10
C ALA A 157 -8.64 16.11 -6.09
N ASP A 158 -8.00 17.25 -6.29
CA ASP A 158 -8.37 18.20 -7.34
C ASP A 158 -7.36 18.17 -8.49
N ARG A 159 -7.69 18.88 -9.57
CA ARG A 159 -6.85 18.92 -10.77
C ARG A 159 -5.45 19.48 -10.47
N ALA A 160 -5.33 20.45 -9.56
CA ALA A 160 -4.06 21.07 -9.25
C ALA A 160 -3.14 20.11 -8.50
N ARG A 161 -3.68 19.41 -7.50
CA ARG A 161 -2.96 18.37 -6.75
C ARG A 161 -2.50 17.23 -7.65
N ALA A 162 -3.39 16.75 -8.52
CA ALA A 162 -3.04 15.68 -9.45
C ALA A 162 -1.92 16.06 -10.43
N LEU A 163 -1.90 17.32 -10.90
CA LEU A 163 -0.81 17.83 -11.74
C LEU A 163 0.51 17.91 -10.96
N ALA A 164 0.46 18.30 -9.68
CA ALA A 164 1.64 18.31 -8.82
C ALA A 164 2.16 16.89 -8.56
N GLU A 165 1.28 15.93 -8.26
CA GLU A 165 1.64 14.52 -8.08
C GLU A 165 2.28 13.93 -9.35
N LEU A 166 1.71 14.24 -10.53
CA LEU A 166 2.29 13.84 -11.82
C LEU A 166 3.66 14.50 -12.08
N ALA A 167 3.82 15.78 -11.75
CA ALA A 167 5.10 16.48 -11.85
C ALA A 167 6.16 15.89 -10.89
N CYS A 168 5.75 15.43 -9.71
CA CYS A 168 6.61 14.74 -8.76
C CYS A 168 7.02 13.35 -9.27
N ALA A 169 6.08 12.58 -9.84
CA ALA A 169 6.38 11.29 -10.46
C ALA A 169 7.34 11.42 -11.67
N ALA A 170 7.28 12.53 -12.41
CA ALA A 170 8.22 12.82 -13.50
C ALA A 170 9.63 13.16 -13.00
N GLN A 171 9.73 13.95 -11.92
CA GLN A 171 11.03 14.29 -11.32
C GLN A 171 11.68 13.10 -10.63
N TYR A 172 10.87 12.24 -10.00
CA TYR A 172 11.30 11.14 -9.14
C TYR A 172 10.63 9.81 -9.51
N PRO A 173 10.84 9.30 -10.75
CA PRO A 173 10.28 8.02 -11.14
C PRO A 173 10.91 6.89 -10.33
N PRO A 174 10.14 5.84 -10.01
CA PRO A 174 10.67 4.66 -9.34
C PRO A 174 11.65 3.91 -10.25
N ASP A 175 12.40 2.98 -9.66
CA ASP A 175 13.32 2.12 -10.39
C ASP A 175 12.62 1.39 -11.55
N PRO A 176 13.08 1.59 -12.80
CA PRO A 176 12.42 1.03 -13.99
C PRO A 176 12.44 -0.50 -14.06
N ARG A 177 13.24 -1.19 -13.25
CA ARG A 177 13.19 -2.65 -13.10
C ARG A 177 11.84 -3.15 -12.55
N PHE A 178 11.06 -2.26 -11.94
CA PHE A 178 9.72 -2.50 -11.41
C PHE A 178 8.61 -1.84 -12.23
N LEU A 179 8.95 -1.19 -13.34
CA LEU A 179 8.00 -0.63 -14.31
C LEU A 179 7.82 -1.57 -15.51
N GLY A 180 6.62 -1.59 -16.10
CA GLY A 180 6.31 -2.34 -17.34
C GLY A 180 5.32 -3.50 -17.14
N ASP A 181 5.44 -4.53 -17.99
CA ASP A 181 4.46 -5.62 -18.19
C ASP A 181 4.27 -6.59 -17.00
N GLY A 182 4.90 -6.30 -15.86
CA GLY A 182 4.71 -7.02 -14.61
C GLY A 182 6.00 -7.24 -13.82
N PRO A 183 5.89 -7.75 -12.58
CA PRO A 183 7.05 -8.03 -11.75
C PRO A 183 7.91 -9.15 -12.34
N GLN A 184 9.22 -9.07 -12.11
CA GLN A 184 10.13 -10.14 -12.52
C GLN A 184 9.85 -11.44 -11.74
N PRO A 185 10.06 -12.63 -12.34
CA PRO A 185 9.86 -13.90 -11.63
C PRO A 185 10.62 -14.02 -10.31
N ALA A 186 11.82 -13.42 -10.20
CA ALA A 186 12.59 -13.38 -8.96
C ALA A 186 11.87 -12.61 -7.85
N VAL A 187 11.24 -11.48 -8.18
CA VAL A 187 10.41 -10.69 -7.24
C VAL A 187 9.17 -11.49 -6.84
N LEU A 188 8.49 -12.14 -7.79
CA LEU A 188 7.32 -12.96 -7.50
C LEU A 188 7.65 -14.15 -6.59
N ALA A 189 8.84 -14.73 -6.74
CA ALA A 189 9.34 -15.77 -5.88
C ALA A 189 9.52 -15.29 -4.42
N VAL A 190 10.06 -14.08 -4.23
CA VAL A 190 10.20 -13.45 -2.90
C VAL A 190 8.83 -13.13 -2.30
N VAL A 191 7.92 -12.57 -3.10
CA VAL A 191 6.55 -12.31 -2.65
C VAL A 191 5.89 -13.60 -2.20
N TRP A 192 5.98 -14.68 -2.97
CA TRP A 192 5.42 -15.97 -2.56
C TRP A 192 6.02 -16.48 -1.24
N GLU A 193 7.34 -16.38 -1.07
CA GLU A 193 8.02 -16.77 0.16
C GLU A 193 7.57 -15.95 1.36
N TYR A 194 7.36 -14.64 1.17
CA TYR A 194 6.76 -13.78 2.20
C TYR A 194 5.36 -14.26 2.59
N LEU A 195 4.52 -14.56 1.61
CA LEU A 195 3.17 -15.05 1.85
C LEU A 195 3.19 -16.35 2.68
N ASP A 196 4.05 -17.30 2.31
CA ASP A 196 4.15 -18.61 2.95
C ASP A 196 4.80 -18.56 4.34
N THR A 197 5.91 -17.82 4.48
CA THR A 197 6.75 -17.87 5.67
C THR A 197 6.41 -16.81 6.71
N PHE A 198 5.79 -15.70 6.30
CA PHE A 198 5.44 -14.59 7.18
C PHE A 198 3.93 -14.36 7.26
N LEU A 199 3.29 -14.00 6.14
CA LEU A 199 1.91 -13.49 6.17
C LEU A 199 0.90 -14.56 6.60
N VAL A 200 0.89 -15.73 5.97
CA VAL A 200 -0.08 -16.79 6.30
C VAL A 200 0.05 -17.21 7.77
N PRO A 201 1.25 -17.47 8.31
CA PRO A 201 1.37 -17.74 9.74
C PRO A 201 1.03 -16.55 10.64
N CYS A 202 1.32 -15.31 10.23
CA CYS A 202 0.93 -14.10 10.96
C CYS A 202 -0.60 -14.02 11.10
N LEU A 203 -1.32 -14.15 9.99
CA LEU A 203 -2.79 -14.16 9.97
C LEU A 203 -3.34 -15.21 10.96
N ARG A 204 -2.80 -16.43 10.93
CA ARG A 204 -3.21 -17.51 11.84
C ARG A 204 -2.93 -17.20 13.31
N ALA A 205 -1.80 -16.57 13.61
CA ALA A 205 -1.48 -16.12 14.98
C ALA A 205 -2.50 -15.08 15.51
N HIS A 206 -3.12 -14.30 14.61
CA HIS A 206 -4.20 -13.37 14.91
C HIS A 206 -5.61 -13.98 14.77
N GLY A 207 -5.71 -15.31 14.72
CA GLY A 207 -6.97 -16.05 14.61
C GLY A 207 -7.70 -15.82 13.28
N GLN A 208 -6.97 -15.40 12.24
CA GLN A 208 -7.49 -15.24 10.88
C GLN A 208 -6.96 -16.36 9.99
N GLU A 209 -7.86 -17.09 9.33
CA GLU A 209 -7.46 -17.98 8.25
C GLU A 209 -7.50 -17.24 6.92
N PRO A 210 -6.56 -17.54 6.00
CA PRO A 210 -6.66 -17.02 4.64
C PRO A 210 -7.98 -17.43 3.98
N SER A 211 -8.60 -16.50 3.25
CA SER A 211 -9.88 -16.74 2.55
C SER A 211 -9.74 -17.74 1.40
N VAL A 212 -8.54 -17.84 0.82
CA VAL A 212 -8.15 -18.88 -0.13
C VAL A 212 -6.77 -19.42 0.21
N GLN A 213 -6.55 -20.69 -0.09
CA GLN A 213 -5.24 -21.30 0.10
C GLN A 213 -4.19 -20.66 -0.82
N LEU A 214 -2.99 -20.46 -0.28
CA LEU A 214 -1.85 -20.01 -1.06
C LEU A 214 -1.53 -21.06 -2.14
N PRO A 215 -1.53 -20.72 -3.43
CA PRO A 215 -1.15 -21.67 -4.47
C PRO A 215 0.31 -22.09 -4.35
N PRO A 216 0.71 -23.24 -4.93
CA PRO A 216 2.12 -23.61 -5.03
C PRO A 216 2.94 -22.52 -5.72
N ARG A 217 4.22 -22.38 -5.32
CA ARG A 217 5.13 -21.33 -5.78
C ARG A 217 5.18 -21.22 -7.30
N GLU A 218 5.29 -22.33 -8.00
CA GLU A 218 5.40 -22.37 -9.46
C GLU A 218 4.13 -21.87 -10.15
N ARG A 219 2.96 -22.07 -9.52
CA ARG A 219 1.69 -21.52 -10.02
C ARG A 219 1.63 -20.03 -9.78
N PHE A 220 1.99 -19.57 -8.58
CA PHE A 220 1.99 -18.15 -8.23
C PHE A 220 2.94 -17.34 -9.12
N VAL A 221 4.15 -17.83 -9.39
CA VAL A 221 5.11 -17.09 -10.24
C VAL A 221 4.62 -16.92 -11.69
N ARG A 222 3.77 -17.82 -12.19
CA ARG A 222 3.15 -17.69 -13.52
C ARG A 222 1.88 -16.86 -13.53
N ASP A 223 1.11 -16.94 -12.46
CA ASP A 223 -0.18 -16.28 -12.27
C ASP A 223 -0.20 -15.73 -10.84
N PRO A 224 0.34 -14.51 -10.63
CA PRO A 224 0.61 -13.95 -9.30
C PRO A 224 -0.66 -13.41 -8.64
N THR A 225 -1.72 -14.22 -8.67
CA THR A 225 -3.02 -13.91 -8.08
C THR A 225 -3.20 -14.72 -6.79
N TRP A 226 -3.42 -14.01 -5.69
CA TRP A 226 -3.81 -14.60 -4.42
C TRP A 226 -4.66 -13.61 -3.62
N ASP A 227 -5.93 -13.92 -3.40
CA ASP A 227 -6.86 -13.09 -2.62
C ASP A 227 -7.16 -13.74 -1.27
N GLY A 228 -6.10 -14.19 -0.58
CA GLY A 228 -6.24 -14.88 0.70
C GLY A 228 -6.36 -13.95 1.90
N TYR A 229 -6.15 -12.65 1.72
CA TYR A 229 -6.25 -11.72 2.84
C TYR A 229 -7.72 -11.52 3.27
N PRO A 230 -8.05 -11.48 4.58
CA PRO A 230 -9.43 -11.45 5.06
C PRO A 230 -10.07 -10.04 4.95
N TRP A 231 -10.42 -9.62 3.74
CA TRP A 231 -11.03 -8.31 3.44
C TRP A 231 -12.43 -8.10 4.01
N SER A 232 -13.10 -9.16 4.46
CA SER A 232 -14.46 -9.11 5.02
C SER A 232 -14.52 -8.65 6.48
N LEU A 233 -13.36 -8.36 7.09
CA LEU A 233 -13.29 -7.88 8.47
C LEU A 233 -13.84 -6.45 8.62
N PRO A 234 -14.39 -6.10 9.80
CA PRO A 234 -14.73 -4.71 10.10
C PRO A 234 -13.50 -3.78 9.93
N PRO A 235 -13.67 -2.53 9.43
CA PRO A 235 -12.55 -1.66 9.04
C PRO A 235 -11.48 -1.46 10.11
N LEU A 236 -11.89 -1.29 11.37
CA LEU A 236 -10.94 -1.14 12.48
C LEU A 236 -10.07 -2.39 12.68
N LYS A 237 -10.68 -3.58 12.61
CA LYS A 237 -9.95 -4.85 12.74
C LYS A 237 -9.03 -5.08 11.55
N GLN A 238 -9.49 -4.73 10.37
CA GLN A 238 -8.71 -4.83 9.15
C GLN A 238 -7.48 -3.92 9.19
N ASN A 239 -7.63 -2.67 9.60
CA ASN A 239 -6.51 -1.73 9.76
C ASN A 239 -5.49 -2.23 10.79
N LEU A 240 -5.96 -2.76 11.93
CA LEU A 240 -5.08 -3.32 12.94
C LEU A 240 -4.33 -4.56 12.42
N LEU A 241 -5.03 -5.43 11.68
CA LEU A 241 -4.44 -6.60 11.07
C LEU A 241 -3.41 -6.22 10.02
N GLU A 242 -3.66 -5.19 9.21
CA GLU A 242 -2.70 -4.73 8.19
C GLU A 242 -1.43 -4.17 8.80
N VAL A 243 -1.53 -3.52 9.97
CA VAL A 243 -0.34 -3.06 10.71
C VAL A 243 0.49 -4.24 11.25
N GLN A 244 -0.16 -5.33 11.64
CA GLN A 244 0.50 -6.50 12.27
C GLN A 244 0.99 -7.52 11.23
N CYS A 245 0.20 -7.71 10.19
CA CYS A 245 0.40 -8.66 9.10
C CYS A 245 0.28 -7.95 7.74
N PRO A 246 1.22 -7.07 7.37
CA PRO A 246 1.11 -6.32 6.11
C PRO A 246 1.02 -7.24 4.89
N GLN A 247 0.28 -6.83 3.86
CA GLN A 247 0.04 -7.69 2.68
C GLN A 247 1.26 -7.90 1.78
N SER A 248 2.27 -7.06 1.92
CA SER A 248 3.45 -7.08 1.08
C SER A 248 4.71 -7.22 1.92
N PRO A 249 5.77 -7.85 1.38
CA PRO A 249 7.08 -7.81 2.01
C PRO A 249 7.57 -6.36 2.10
N PRO A 250 8.51 -6.06 3.02
CA PRO A 250 9.25 -4.80 2.99
C PRO A 250 9.86 -4.57 1.60
N TYR A 251 9.88 -3.32 1.12
CA TYR A 251 10.43 -3.00 -0.20
C TYR A 251 11.90 -3.41 -0.33
N GLU A 252 12.69 -3.24 0.73
CA GLU A 252 14.10 -3.63 0.77
C GLU A 252 14.29 -5.12 0.48
N ALA A 253 13.32 -5.96 0.86
CA ALA A 253 13.38 -7.40 0.64
C ALA A 253 13.22 -7.79 -0.85
N VAL A 254 12.71 -6.90 -1.70
CA VAL A 254 12.50 -7.14 -3.14
C VAL A 254 13.45 -6.34 -4.04
N GLU A 255 14.30 -5.49 -3.46
CA GLU A 255 15.18 -4.55 -4.17
C GLU A 255 16.64 -4.99 -4.32
N GLU A 256 17.07 -5.96 -3.52
CA GLU A 256 18.42 -6.53 -3.55
C GLU A 256 18.72 -7.25 -4.88
#